data_AF-A0A834Z500-F1
#
_entry.id   AF-A0A834Z500-F1
#
_cell.length_a   1.000
_cell.length_b   1.000
_cell.length_c   1.000
_cell.angle_alpha   90.00
_cell.angle_beta   90.00
_cell.angle_gamma   90.00
#
_symmetry.space_group_name_H-M   'P 1'
#
loop_
_entity.id
_entity.type
_entity.pdbx_description
1 polymer ?
#
loop_
_entity_poly.entity_id
_entity_poly.type
_entity_poly.pdbx_seq_one_letter_code
_entity_poly.pdbx_strand_id
1 'polypeptide(L)'
;MARGDLRSPEAGVGVEAAEPRMRAEIILYSSTSGYANFTLYISFDFPRVIEKSISSAYNIVRQTHLQSFGLTSGSSSDAMESTDTSSVNRSFIDLPRELFQMLASAGPYLHRDAVLLQKVCRVLRGYYLSALEFVGNGGGAVNPESCVGGNRDPRMHLKEARSRVEEALGTCLLPSLQLIPANPAVGQEIWEVMSLLPYEVRYRLYGEWEKDDERIPMVLAARQTAKLDTRRILKRLAKENLKQLGRMVAKLAHANPMTVLRTIVHQIEAYRDMIAPVVDAFKYLTQLEYDVLEYVVIERLAQGGREKLKDDGLNLSDWLQSLASFWGHLYVLVSSLQEFTCNASYLIWHTFTYDNF
;
A
#
# COMPACT_ATOMS: atom_id res chain seq x y z
N MET A 1 -61.77 13.61 -40.37
CA MET A 1 -62.29 12.68 -41.39
C MET A 1 -61.14 12.30 -42.31
N ALA A 2 -61.05 11.01 -42.70
CA ALA A 2 -60.01 10.31 -43.49
C ALA A 2 -58.72 9.99 -42.69
N ARG A 3 -58.43 8.74 -42.23
CA ARG A 3 -58.12 7.46 -42.94
C ARG A 3 -57.13 7.70 -44.09
N GLY A 4 -55.90 7.20 -44.12
CA GLY A 4 -55.36 5.87 -43.77
C GLY A 4 -54.75 5.31 -45.06
N ASP A 5 -53.52 4.79 -45.05
CA ASP A 5 -53.14 3.55 -45.76
C ASP A 5 -51.62 3.26 -45.77
N LEU A 6 -51.36 1.96 -45.65
CA LEU A 6 -50.09 1.25 -45.72
C LEU A 6 -49.44 1.31 -47.11
N ARG A 7 -48.09 1.29 -47.15
CA ARG A 7 -47.29 0.57 -48.17
C ARG A 7 -45.81 0.50 -47.76
N SER A 8 -45.35 -0.73 -47.50
CA SER A 8 -44.00 -1.23 -47.85
C SER A 8 -44.20 -2.18 -49.05
N PRO A 9 -43.19 -2.76 -49.75
CA PRO A 9 -41.73 -2.70 -49.57
C PRO A 9 -40.95 -2.46 -50.90
N GLU A 10 -39.62 -2.29 -50.86
CA GLU A 10 -38.70 -2.91 -51.84
C GLU A 10 -37.22 -2.75 -51.43
N ALA A 11 -36.43 -3.76 -51.79
CA ALA A 11 -35.07 -4.04 -51.33
C ALA A 11 -34.00 -3.54 -52.32
N GLY A 12 -32.77 -3.29 -51.84
CA GLY A 12 -31.64 -3.05 -52.74
C GLY A 12 -30.31 -2.62 -52.10
N VAL A 13 -29.53 -3.61 -51.64
CA VAL A 13 -28.05 -3.74 -51.76
C VAL A 13 -27.11 -2.66 -51.18
N GLY A 14 -26.53 -2.98 -50.02
CA GLY A 14 -25.08 -3.14 -49.76
C GLY A 14 -24.10 -1.99 -50.01
N VAL A 15 -23.55 -1.42 -48.93
CA VAL A 15 -22.11 -1.18 -48.77
C VAL A 15 -21.73 -1.42 -47.30
N GLU A 16 -20.85 -2.39 -47.12
CA GLU A 16 -20.16 -2.77 -45.90
C GLU A 16 -19.10 -1.71 -45.56
N ALA A 17 -19.19 -1.09 -44.38
CA ALA A 17 -18.12 -0.29 -43.81
C ALA A 17 -18.00 -0.62 -42.31
N ALA A 18 -16.87 -1.22 -41.98
CA ALA A 18 -16.51 -1.72 -40.66
C ALA A 18 -16.04 -0.61 -39.71
N GLU A 19 -16.42 -0.75 -38.44
CA GLU A 19 -15.82 -0.21 -37.19
C GLU A 19 -15.81 1.33 -36.95
N PRO A 20 -15.91 1.80 -35.67
CA PRO A 20 -15.19 1.30 -34.49
C PRO A 20 -16.05 0.95 -33.25
N ARG A 21 -15.80 -0.24 -32.69
CA ARG A 21 -16.23 -0.66 -31.35
C ARG A 21 -15.10 -0.44 -30.33
N MET A 22 -15.24 0.55 -29.47
CA MET A 22 -14.95 0.47 -28.02
C MET A 22 -15.13 1.86 -27.39
N ARG A 23 -16.38 2.17 -27.03
CA ARG A 23 -16.65 3.11 -25.94
C ARG A 23 -17.46 2.33 -24.91
N ALA A 24 -16.83 2.00 -23.79
CA ALA A 24 -17.52 1.48 -22.63
C ALA A 24 -18.28 2.65 -22.00
N GLU A 25 -19.54 2.84 -22.38
CA GLU A 25 -20.46 3.70 -21.64
C GLU A 25 -20.92 2.97 -20.37
N ILE A 26 -20.50 3.48 -19.23
CA ILE A 26 -21.01 3.08 -17.92
C ILE A 26 -22.36 3.79 -17.74
N ILE A 27 -23.46 3.12 -18.10
CA ILE A 27 -24.82 3.59 -17.80
C ILE A 27 -25.28 2.91 -16.51
N LEU A 28 -25.47 3.71 -15.46
CA LEU A 28 -26.09 3.30 -14.19
C LEU A 28 -27.59 3.06 -14.43
N TYR A 29 -28.03 1.79 -14.42
CA TYR A 29 -29.45 1.44 -14.31
C TYR A 29 -29.76 0.83 -12.94
N SER A 30 -30.58 1.53 -12.18
CA SER A 30 -31.09 1.11 -10.87
C SER A 30 -32.22 0.09 -11.02
N SER A 31 -31.92 -1.19 -10.78
CA SER A 31 -32.92 -2.19 -10.40
C SER A 31 -32.26 -3.17 -9.43
N THR A 32 -32.91 -3.44 -8.31
CA THR A 32 -32.39 -4.24 -7.17
C THR A 32 -31.98 -5.67 -7.53
N SER A 33 -32.41 -6.20 -8.68
CA SER A 33 -31.93 -7.47 -9.25
C SER A 33 -30.69 -7.31 -10.15
N GLY A 34 -30.51 -6.13 -10.74
CA GLY A 34 -29.35 -5.77 -11.58
C GLY A 34 -28.08 -5.56 -10.76
N TYR A 35 -28.15 -4.99 -9.55
CA TYR A 35 -26.97 -4.79 -8.70
C TYR A 35 -26.29 -6.09 -8.30
N ALA A 36 -27.04 -7.18 -8.03
CA ALA A 36 -26.43 -8.46 -7.69
C ALA A 36 -25.68 -9.07 -8.87
N ASN A 37 -26.28 -9.06 -10.07
CA ASN A 37 -25.67 -9.57 -11.29
C ASN A 37 -24.54 -8.67 -11.82
N PHE A 38 -24.63 -7.35 -11.68
CA PHE A 38 -23.61 -6.38 -12.08
C PHE A 38 -22.42 -6.37 -11.11
N THR A 39 -22.67 -6.52 -9.81
CA THR A 39 -21.62 -6.74 -8.82
C THR A 39 -20.92 -8.07 -9.09
N LEU A 40 -21.65 -9.14 -9.43
CA LEU A 40 -21.06 -10.43 -9.81
C LEU A 40 -20.26 -10.38 -11.12
N TYR A 41 -20.71 -9.64 -12.13
CA TYR A 41 -20.03 -9.50 -13.42
C TYR A 41 -18.74 -8.69 -13.32
N ILE A 42 -18.76 -7.58 -12.57
CA ILE A 42 -17.55 -6.83 -12.20
C ILE A 42 -16.62 -7.71 -11.35
N SER A 43 -17.16 -8.59 -10.51
CA SER A 43 -16.33 -9.42 -9.62
C SER A 43 -15.54 -10.53 -10.31
N PHE A 44 -15.99 -11.05 -11.46
CA PHE A 44 -15.33 -12.19 -12.12
C PHE A 44 -14.39 -11.79 -13.27
N ASP A 45 -14.76 -10.79 -14.07
CA ASP A 45 -13.94 -10.41 -15.24
C ASP A 45 -13.02 -9.22 -14.97
N PHE A 46 -13.34 -8.36 -14.01
CA PHE A 46 -12.53 -7.17 -13.74
C PHE A 46 -11.10 -7.49 -13.25
N PRO A 47 -10.86 -8.44 -12.32
CA PRO A 47 -9.51 -8.86 -11.97
C PRO A 47 -8.73 -9.42 -13.17
N ARG A 48 -9.40 -10.13 -14.07
CA ARG A 48 -8.79 -10.70 -15.29
C ARG A 48 -8.36 -9.62 -16.27
N VAL A 49 -9.14 -8.56 -16.43
CA VAL A 49 -8.79 -7.42 -17.28
C VAL A 49 -7.57 -6.68 -16.70
N ILE A 50 -7.54 -6.46 -15.38
CA ILE A 50 -6.37 -5.89 -14.69
C ILE A 50 -5.15 -6.79 -14.93
N GLU A 51 -5.27 -8.10 -14.69
CA GLU A 51 -4.18 -9.06 -14.89
C GLU A 51 -3.63 -9.02 -16.33
N LYS A 52 -4.52 -9.01 -17.32
CA LYS A 52 -4.12 -8.89 -18.74
C LYS A 52 -3.40 -7.58 -19.01
N SER A 53 -3.87 -6.46 -18.44
CA SER A 53 -3.26 -5.14 -18.65
C SER A 53 -1.85 -5.03 -18.05
N ILE A 54 -1.58 -5.71 -16.94
CA ILE A 54 -0.25 -5.69 -16.28
C ILE A 54 0.67 -6.83 -16.76
N SER A 55 0.18 -7.80 -17.54
CA SER A 55 0.92 -9.03 -17.87
C SER A 55 2.28 -8.77 -18.53
N SER A 56 2.37 -7.83 -19.47
CA SER A 56 3.62 -7.47 -20.15
C SER A 56 4.64 -6.87 -19.16
N ALA A 57 4.22 -5.86 -18.39
CA ALA A 57 5.05 -5.23 -17.36
C ALA A 57 5.46 -6.22 -16.26
N TYR A 58 4.56 -7.10 -15.84
CA TYR A 58 4.84 -8.13 -14.83
C TYR A 58 5.90 -9.12 -15.31
N ASN A 59 5.86 -9.53 -16.58
CA ASN A 59 6.89 -10.42 -17.15
C ASN A 59 8.27 -9.76 -17.15
N ILE A 60 8.35 -8.45 -17.48
CA ILE A 60 9.59 -7.67 -17.40
C ILE A 60 10.13 -7.66 -15.96
N VAL A 61 9.30 -7.24 -14.99
CA VAL A 61 9.70 -7.20 -13.57
C VAL A 61 10.16 -8.56 -13.07
N ARG A 62 9.43 -9.63 -13.43
CA ARG A 62 9.77 -11.00 -13.05
C ARG A 62 11.12 -11.44 -13.61
N GLN A 63 11.42 -11.12 -14.86
CA GLN A 63 12.72 -11.45 -15.47
C GLN A 63 13.87 -10.72 -14.78
N THR A 64 13.71 -9.42 -14.50
CA THR A 64 14.72 -8.64 -13.78
C THR A 64 14.98 -9.20 -12.38
N HIS A 65 13.93 -9.59 -11.64
CA HIS A 65 14.07 -10.18 -10.31
C HIS A 65 14.75 -11.56 -10.32
N LEU A 66 14.51 -12.38 -11.37
CA LEU A 66 15.18 -13.67 -11.51
C LEU A 66 16.67 -13.50 -11.84
N GLN A 67 17.02 -12.50 -12.66
CA GLN A 67 18.41 -12.19 -13.00
C GLN A 67 19.20 -11.68 -11.78
N SER A 68 18.59 -10.86 -10.91
CA SER A 68 19.24 -10.44 -9.65
C SER A 68 19.48 -11.60 -8.69
N PHE A 69 18.57 -12.59 -8.65
CA PHE A 69 18.75 -13.80 -7.84
C PHE A 69 19.84 -14.73 -8.40
N GLY A 70 19.94 -14.86 -9.72
CA GLY A 70 20.96 -15.69 -10.38
C GLY A 70 22.39 -15.21 -10.15
N LEU A 71 22.59 -13.90 -9.97
CA LEU A 71 23.91 -13.31 -9.64
C LEU A 71 24.32 -13.54 -8.18
N THR A 72 23.38 -13.84 -7.27
CA THR A 72 23.66 -14.09 -5.84
C THR A 72 23.96 -15.56 -5.51
N SER A 73 23.87 -16.48 -6.48
CA SER A 73 24.07 -17.93 -6.31
C SER A 73 25.19 -18.48 -7.21
N GLY A 74 26.37 -17.84 -7.25
CA GLY A 74 27.55 -18.33 -7.95
C GLY A 74 28.69 -18.71 -6.99
N SER A 75 28.89 -20.02 -6.80
CA SER A 75 30.06 -20.59 -6.13
C SER A 75 31.36 -20.26 -6.88
N SER A 76 32.45 -20.13 -6.12
CA SER A 76 33.84 -20.07 -6.59
C SER A 76 34.13 -21.04 -7.75
N SER A 77 34.54 -20.49 -8.89
CA SER A 77 35.17 -21.23 -9.98
C SER A 77 35.95 -20.23 -10.84
N ASP A 78 37.27 -20.28 -10.73
CA ASP A 78 38.22 -19.49 -11.52
C ASP A 78 38.03 -19.73 -13.03
N ALA A 79 37.69 -18.68 -13.78
CA ALA A 79 37.86 -18.65 -15.23
C ALA A 79 37.91 -17.20 -15.75
N MET A 80 39.12 -16.83 -16.18
CA MET A 80 39.54 -15.78 -17.12
C MET A 80 38.55 -14.64 -17.46
N GLU A 81 38.90 -13.46 -16.97
CA GLU A 81 38.30 -12.15 -17.24
C GLU A 81 38.21 -11.86 -18.75
N SER A 82 36.99 -11.75 -19.26
CA SER A 82 36.67 -10.96 -20.46
C SER A 82 35.71 -9.86 -20.02
N THR A 83 36.19 -8.63 -20.15
CA THR A 83 35.52 -7.41 -19.71
C THR A 83 34.34 -7.08 -20.63
N ASP A 84 33.26 -7.86 -20.56
CA ASP A 84 31.95 -7.42 -21.02
C ASP A 84 31.16 -6.99 -19.80
N THR A 85 31.20 -5.68 -19.54
CA THR A 85 30.22 -5.00 -18.69
C THR A 85 28.86 -5.21 -19.35
N SER A 86 28.18 -6.31 -19.00
CA SER A 86 26.80 -6.53 -19.40
C SER A 86 25.95 -5.43 -18.77
N SER A 87 25.75 -4.35 -19.52
CA SER A 87 24.80 -3.30 -19.19
C SER A 87 23.46 -4.00 -19.04
N VAL A 88 22.99 -4.15 -17.80
CA VAL A 88 21.68 -4.70 -17.52
C VAL A 88 20.68 -3.76 -18.19
N ASN A 89 20.22 -4.11 -19.39
CA ASN A 89 19.17 -3.39 -20.10
C ASN A 89 17.87 -3.62 -19.30
N ARG A 90 17.68 -2.86 -18.22
CA ARG A 90 16.39 -2.74 -17.55
C ARG A 90 15.45 -2.11 -18.56
N SER A 91 14.46 -2.86 -19.00
CA SER A 91 13.43 -2.32 -19.89
C SER A 91 12.61 -1.31 -19.11
N PHE A 92 12.44 -0.12 -19.69
CA PHE A 92 11.61 0.92 -19.13
C PHE A 92 10.15 0.44 -19.06
N ILE A 93 9.56 0.48 -17.87
CA ILE A 93 8.17 0.11 -17.67
C ILE A 93 7.32 1.38 -17.72
N ASP A 94 6.46 1.49 -18.73
CA ASP A 94 5.38 2.48 -18.77
C ASP A 94 4.02 1.76 -18.59
N LEU A 95 3.11 2.40 -17.87
CA LEU A 95 1.80 1.83 -17.53
C LEU A 95 0.67 2.67 -18.12
N PRO A 96 -0.34 2.03 -18.73
CA PRO A 96 -1.47 2.73 -19.34
C PRO A 96 -2.29 3.47 -18.27
N ARG A 97 -2.86 4.62 -18.63
CA ARG A 97 -3.70 5.41 -17.71
C ARG A 97 -4.94 4.63 -17.26
N GLU A 98 -5.46 3.80 -18.16
CA GLU A 98 -6.62 2.95 -17.97
C GLU A 98 -6.41 1.97 -16.81
N LEU A 99 -5.17 1.49 -16.59
CA LEU A 99 -4.85 0.65 -15.43
C LEU A 99 -5.17 1.37 -14.11
N PHE A 100 -4.76 2.63 -13.97
CA PHE A 100 -4.99 3.39 -12.75
C PHE A 100 -6.48 3.71 -12.55
N GLN A 101 -7.21 3.98 -13.63
CA GLN A 101 -8.68 4.11 -13.58
C GLN A 101 -9.35 2.80 -13.15
N MET A 102 -8.86 1.66 -13.64
CA MET A 102 -9.34 0.35 -13.21
C MET A 102 -9.03 0.10 -11.74
N LEU A 103 -7.82 0.40 -11.26
CA LEU A 103 -7.46 0.23 -9.84
C LEU A 103 -8.32 1.13 -8.93
N ALA A 104 -8.50 2.40 -9.29
CA ALA A 104 -9.37 3.32 -8.54
C ALA A 104 -10.83 2.82 -8.52
N SER A 105 -11.32 2.26 -9.63
CA SER A 105 -12.67 1.68 -9.70
C SER A 105 -12.79 0.35 -8.96
N ALA A 106 -11.71 -0.44 -8.91
CA ALA A 106 -11.65 -1.67 -8.10
C ALA A 106 -11.81 -1.34 -6.61
N GLY A 107 -11.22 -0.22 -6.18
CA GLY A 107 -11.16 0.17 -4.78
C GLY A 107 -10.68 -0.99 -3.90
N PRO A 108 -11.36 -1.28 -2.77
CA PRO A 108 -10.94 -2.34 -1.86
C PRO A 108 -11.24 -3.76 -2.37
N TYR A 109 -11.90 -3.93 -3.52
CA TYR A 109 -12.34 -5.26 -4.00
C TYR A 109 -11.21 -6.12 -4.57
N LEU A 110 -10.00 -5.56 -4.73
CA LEU A 110 -8.82 -6.32 -5.15
C LEU A 110 -8.41 -7.38 -4.10
N HIS A 111 -8.89 -7.27 -2.85
CA HIS A 111 -8.67 -8.27 -1.79
C HIS A 111 -9.08 -9.70 -2.17
N ARG A 112 -9.99 -9.86 -3.13
CA ARG A 112 -10.49 -11.17 -3.57
C ARG A 112 -9.44 -11.99 -4.30
N ASP A 113 -8.41 -11.34 -4.84
CA ASP A 113 -7.27 -11.99 -5.46
C ASP A 113 -5.96 -11.42 -4.90
N ALA A 114 -5.52 -12.02 -3.79
CA ALA A 114 -4.27 -11.64 -3.14
C ALA A 114 -3.04 -11.87 -4.03
N VAL A 115 -3.11 -12.76 -5.01
CA VAL A 115 -2.01 -12.99 -5.96
C VAL A 115 -1.94 -11.84 -6.94
N LEU A 116 -3.07 -11.44 -7.51
CA LEU A 116 -3.15 -10.27 -8.39
C LEU A 116 -2.70 -9.00 -7.67
N LEU A 117 -3.12 -8.78 -6.42
CA LEU A 117 -2.67 -7.64 -5.62
C LEU A 117 -1.14 -7.58 -5.51
N GLN A 118 -0.49 -8.70 -5.20
CA GLN A 118 0.98 -8.77 -5.16
C GLN A 118 1.61 -8.49 -6.52
N LYS A 119 1.04 -9.01 -7.62
CA LYS A 119 1.51 -8.69 -8.98
C LYS A 119 1.41 -7.19 -9.28
N VAL A 120 0.30 -6.56 -8.89
CA VAL A 120 0.10 -5.11 -9.02
C VAL A 120 1.15 -4.35 -8.24
N CYS A 121 1.41 -4.70 -6.98
CA CYS A 121 2.48 -4.08 -6.17
C CYS A 121 3.84 -4.15 -6.87
N ARG A 122 4.24 -5.33 -7.35
CA ARG A 122 5.53 -5.51 -8.06
C ARG A 122 5.63 -4.67 -9.32
N VAL A 123 4.54 -4.58 -10.09
CA VAL A 123 4.47 -3.77 -11.30
C VAL A 123 4.54 -2.27 -10.98
N LEU A 124 3.82 -1.80 -9.96
CA LEU A 124 3.88 -0.41 -9.52
C LEU A 124 5.26 -0.03 -9.00
N ARG A 125 5.93 -0.93 -8.27
CA ARG A 125 7.32 -0.77 -7.84
C ARG A 125 8.25 -0.61 -9.03
N GLY A 126 8.16 -1.50 -10.02
CA GLY A 126 8.96 -1.44 -11.24
C GLY A 126 8.72 -0.19 -12.07
N TYR A 127 7.46 0.22 -12.19
CA TYR A 127 7.05 1.47 -12.86
C TYR A 127 7.67 2.70 -12.19
N TYR A 128 7.57 2.80 -10.86
CA TYR A 128 8.14 3.94 -10.13
C TYR A 128 9.66 4.00 -10.20
N LEU A 129 10.34 2.85 -10.07
CA LEU A 129 11.80 2.76 -10.23
C LEU A 129 12.25 3.12 -11.64
N SER A 130 11.52 2.69 -12.68
CA SER A 130 11.81 3.07 -14.06
C SER A 130 11.72 4.60 -14.25
N ALA A 131 10.74 5.25 -13.61
CA ALA A 131 10.61 6.70 -13.64
C ALA A 131 11.74 7.43 -12.89
N LEU A 132 12.24 6.87 -11.78
CA LEU A 132 13.41 7.40 -11.05
C LEU A 132 14.70 7.29 -11.89
N GLU A 133 14.94 6.13 -12.50
CA GLU A 133 16.10 5.89 -13.37
C GLU A 133 16.09 6.81 -14.59
N PHE A 134 14.92 7.09 -15.16
CA PHE A 134 14.76 8.02 -16.28
C PHE A 134 15.23 9.45 -15.95
N VAL A 135 15.02 9.91 -14.71
CA VAL A 135 15.54 11.21 -14.25
C VAL A 135 17.04 11.15 -13.99
N GLY A 136 17.53 10.04 -13.41
CA GLY A 136 18.95 9.85 -13.11
C GLY A 136 19.85 9.83 -14.35
N ASN A 137 19.39 9.22 -15.44
CA ASN A 137 20.16 9.10 -16.69
C ASN A 137 20.12 10.38 -17.54
N GLY A 138 19.13 11.26 -17.36
CA GLY A 138 19.02 12.54 -18.09
C GLY A 138 20.08 13.58 -17.71
N GLY A 139 20.92 13.32 -16.70
CA GLY A 139 22.04 14.18 -16.29
C GLY A 139 23.37 13.86 -17.00
N GLY A 140 23.46 12.75 -17.73
CA GLY A 140 24.61 12.41 -18.58
C GLY A 140 24.28 12.69 -20.04
N ALA A 141 25.13 13.45 -20.72
CA ALA A 141 24.97 13.76 -22.14
C ALA A 141 24.76 12.47 -22.98
N VAL A 142 23.61 12.34 -23.65
CA VAL A 142 23.41 11.30 -24.68
C VAL A 142 22.71 11.86 -25.91
N ASN A 143 23.26 11.47 -27.05
CA ASN A 143 22.85 11.75 -28.42
C ASN A 143 21.35 11.45 -28.69
N PRO A 144 20.67 12.27 -29.52
CA PRO A 144 19.22 12.27 -29.71
C PRO A 144 18.70 11.22 -30.72
N GLU A 145 19.27 10.02 -30.76
CA GLU A 145 18.89 9.02 -31.78
C GLU A 145 18.43 7.69 -31.17
N SER A 146 17.38 7.74 -30.34
CA SER A 146 16.41 6.64 -30.16
C SER A 146 15.22 7.12 -29.33
N CYS A 147 14.33 7.94 -29.92
CA CYS A 147 13.16 8.47 -29.23
C CYS A 147 11.89 8.23 -30.06
N VAL A 148 11.35 7.01 -30.05
CA VAL A 148 9.93 6.77 -30.39
C VAL A 148 9.12 6.93 -29.10
N GLY A 149 8.96 8.18 -28.68
CA GLY A 149 8.24 8.53 -27.46
C GLY A 149 8.41 10.02 -27.20
N GLY A 150 7.34 10.78 -27.34
CA GLY A 150 7.37 12.25 -27.37
C GLY A 150 8.14 12.89 -26.21
N ASN A 151 8.72 14.04 -26.52
CA ASN A 151 9.50 14.98 -25.70
C ASN A 151 8.86 15.30 -24.31
N ARG A 152 8.77 14.33 -23.40
CA ARG A 152 8.25 14.51 -22.04
C ARG A 152 9.41 14.77 -21.10
N ASP A 153 9.33 15.89 -20.36
CA ASP A 153 10.29 16.22 -19.31
C ASP A 153 10.38 15.06 -18.29
N PRO A 154 11.57 14.45 -18.06
CA PRO A 154 11.76 13.37 -17.10
C PRO A 154 11.22 13.69 -15.70
N ARG A 155 11.33 14.95 -15.27
CA ARG A 155 10.83 15.38 -13.94
C ARG A 155 9.32 15.35 -13.88
N MET A 156 8.66 15.71 -14.96
CA MET A 156 7.20 15.66 -15.07
C MET A 156 6.71 14.22 -15.08
N HIS A 157 7.42 13.32 -15.78
CA HIS A 157 7.11 11.89 -15.77
C HIS A 157 7.21 11.28 -14.37
N LEU A 158 8.27 11.59 -13.62
CA LEU A 158 8.42 11.12 -12.24
C LEU A 158 7.30 11.65 -11.33
N LYS A 159 6.92 12.93 -11.48
CA LYS A 159 5.81 13.51 -10.71
C LYS A 159 4.48 12.82 -11.01
N GLU A 160 4.22 12.52 -12.27
CA GLU A 160 3.03 11.78 -12.69
C GLU A 160 3.03 10.35 -12.16
N ALA A 161 4.15 9.63 -12.30
CA ALA A 161 4.30 8.28 -11.79
C ALA A 161 4.07 8.22 -10.27
N ARG A 162 4.64 9.17 -9.53
CA ARG A 162 4.42 9.32 -8.09
C ARG A 162 2.93 9.51 -7.77
N SER A 163 2.27 10.46 -8.42
CA SER A 163 0.84 10.74 -8.19
C SER A 163 -0.03 9.51 -8.44
N ARG A 164 0.25 8.76 -9.51
CA ARG A 164 -0.50 7.54 -9.87
C ARG A 164 -0.28 6.39 -8.88
N VAL A 165 0.94 6.23 -8.38
CA VAL A 165 1.27 5.23 -7.35
C VAL A 165 0.61 5.59 -6.02
N GLU A 166 0.66 6.86 -5.62
CA GLU A 166 -0.03 7.36 -4.41
C GLU A 166 -1.55 7.10 -4.49
N GLU A 167 -2.18 7.41 -5.63
CA GLU A 167 -3.60 7.15 -5.87
C GLU A 167 -3.94 5.65 -5.80
N ALA A 168 -3.14 4.79 -6.43
CA ALA A 168 -3.35 3.34 -6.38
C ALA A 168 -3.20 2.77 -4.96
N LEU A 169 -2.25 3.27 -4.18
CA LEU A 169 -2.05 2.89 -2.78
C LEU A 169 -3.26 3.26 -1.93
N GLY A 170 -3.68 4.53 -1.99
CA GLY A 170 -4.75 5.06 -1.14
C GLY A 170 -6.14 4.56 -1.51
N THR A 171 -6.45 4.45 -2.81
CA THR A 171 -7.81 4.07 -3.25
C THR A 171 -8.03 2.56 -3.32
N CYS A 172 -6.97 1.77 -3.55
CA CYS A 172 -7.10 0.35 -3.84
C CYS A 172 -6.32 -0.55 -2.89
N LEU A 173 -4.99 -0.40 -2.82
CA LEU A 173 -4.13 -1.40 -2.17
C LEU A 173 -4.28 -1.42 -0.64
N LEU A 174 -4.21 -0.25 0.01
CA LEU A 174 -4.34 -0.14 1.47
C LEU A 174 -5.76 -0.52 1.94
N PRO A 175 -6.85 -0.04 1.31
CA PRO A 175 -8.20 -0.53 1.64
C PRO A 175 -8.38 -2.03 1.41
N SER A 176 -7.79 -2.60 0.35
CA SER A 176 -7.86 -4.04 0.08
C SER A 176 -7.18 -4.88 1.16
N LEU A 177 -6.04 -4.43 1.69
CA LEU A 177 -5.31 -5.13 2.76
C LEU A 177 -6.21 -5.43 3.97
N GLN A 178 -7.09 -4.49 4.32
CA GLN A 178 -8.00 -4.59 5.49
C GLN A 178 -9.03 -5.73 5.40
N LEU A 179 -9.24 -6.23 4.19
CA LEU A 179 -10.21 -7.28 3.86
C LEU A 179 -9.54 -8.63 3.58
N ILE A 180 -8.22 -8.64 3.43
CA ILE A 180 -7.44 -9.88 3.25
C ILE A 180 -7.22 -10.51 4.64
N PRO A 181 -7.49 -11.82 4.80
CA PRO A 181 -7.08 -12.53 6.01
C PRO A 181 -5.58 -12.38 6.25
N ALA A 182 -5.13 -12.34 7.50
CA ALA A 182 -3.73 -12.13 7.89
C ALA A 182 -2.71 -12.77 6.91
N ASN A 183 -2.09 -11.94 6.07
CA ASN A 183 -1.16 -12.37 5.03
C ASN A 183 0.05 -11.42 4.96
N PRO A 184 1.12 -11.72 5.72
CA PRO A 184 2.32 -10.88 5.77
C PRO A 184 2.99 -10.66 4.40
N ALA A 185 2.86 -11.62 3.47
CA ALA A 185 3.46 -11.49 2.14
C ALA A 185 2.82 -10.35 1.35
N VAL A 186 1.51 -10.13 1.49
CA VAL A 186 0.83 -8.99 0.87
C VAL A 186 1.31 -7.68 1.48
N GLY A 187 1.43 -7.63 2.82
CA GLY A 187 1.97 -6.46 3.53
C GLY A 187 3.39 -6.12 3.09
N GLN A 188 4.24 -7.13 2.88
CA GLN A 188 5.60 -6.93 2.38
C GLN A 188 5.62 -6.33 0.98
N GLU A 189 4.78 -6.81 0.05
CA GLU A 189 4.73 -6.27 -1.32
C GLU A 189 4.19 -4.83 -1.34
N ILE A 190 3.24 -4.48 -0.46
CA ILE A 190 2.79 -3.10 -0.27
C ILE A 190 3.93 -2.23 0.27
N TRP A 191 4.68 -2.73 1.26
CA TRP A 191 5.84 -2.03 1.82
C TRP A 191 6.92 -1.76 0.78
N GLU A 192 7.20 -2.70 -0.12
CA GLU A 192 8.17 -2.51 -1.19
C GLU A 192 7.83 -1.36 -2.14
N VAL A 193 6.54 -1.01 -2.27
CA VAL A 193 6.10 0.18 -3.02
C VAL A 193 6.17 1.43 -2.13
N MET A 194 5.63 1.33 -0.90
CA MET A 194 5.59 2.44 0.05
C MET A 194 6.98 2.97 0.39
N SER A 195 7.97 2.10 0.58
CA SER A 195 9.35 2.46 0.96
C SER A 195 10.08 3.30 -0.07
N LEU A 196 9.60 3.34 -1.32
CA LEU A 196 10.12 4.21 -2.37
C LEU A 196 9.63 5.66 -2.26
N LEU A 197 8.60 5.91 -1.45
CA LEU A 197 8.02 7.23 -1.23
C LEU A 197 8.68 7.93 -0.02
N PRO A 198 8.87 9.25 -0.07
CA PRO A 198 9.26 10.04 1.11
C PRO A 198 8.29 9.83 2.27
N TYR A 199 8.78 9.89 3.52
CA TYR A 199 7.96 9.57 4.70
C TYR A 199 6.77 10.53 4.85
N GLU A 200 6.90 11.78 4.41
CA GLU A 200 5.81 12.77 4.42
C GLU A 200 4.62 12.30 3.59
N VAL A 201 4.89 11.61 2.47
CA VAL A 201 3.85 11.02 1.63
C VAL A 201 3.22 9.82 2.30
N ARG A 202 4.06 8.92 2.84
CA ARG A 202 3.56 7.71 3.53
C ARG A 202 2.63 8.09 4.67
N TYR A 203 3.01 9.08 5.48
CA TYR A 203 2.22 9.52 6.63
C TYR A 203 0.96 10.28 6.22
N ARG A 204 1.00 11.03 5.10
CA ARG A 204 -0.22 11.59 4.52
C ARG A 204 -1.18 10.48 4.08
N LEU A 205 -0.69 9.47 3.38
CA LEU A 205 -1.51 8.30 2.98
C LEU A 205 -2.11 7.60 4.19
N TYR A 206 -1.35 7.43 5.27
CA TYR A 206 -1.87 6.85 6.52
C TYR A 206 -2.98 7.70 7.18
N GLY A 207 -2.86 9.02 7.14
CA GLY A 207 -3.91 9.92 7.62
C GLY A 207 -5.17 9.96 6.73
N GLU A 208 -5.01 9.77 5.42
CA GLU A 208 -6.11 9.65 4.46
C GLU A 208 -6.81 8.28 4.58
N TRP A 209 -6.03 7.22 4.81
CA TRP A 209 -6.50 5.83 4.97
C TRP A 209 -7.48 5.63 6.14
N GLU A 210 -7.66 6.59 7.05
CA GLU A 210 -8.73 6.50 8.06
C GLU A 210 -10.01 7.23 7.64
N LYS A 211 -9.90 8.30 6.85
CA LYS A 211 -10.98 9.27 6.59
C LYS A 211 -11.94 8.85 5.50
N ASP A 212 -11.48 8.10 4.49
CA ASP A 212 -12.26 7.81 3.29
C ASP A 212 -13.23 6.61 3.45
N ASP A 213 -13.12 5.85 4.54
CA ASP A 213 -13.75 4.52 4.67
C ASP A 213 -15.15 4.50 5.26
N GLU A 214 -15.66 5.63 5.76
CA GLU A 214 -17.08 5.74 6.14
C GLU A 214 -18.00 5.42 4.95
N ARG A 215 -17.47 5.52 3.72
CA ARG A 215 -18.18 5.24 2.48
C ARG A 215 -18.27 3.75 2.13
N ILE A 216 -17.47 2.88 2.76
CA ILE A 216 -17.40 1.46 2.42
C ILE A 216 -17.73 0.57 3.63
N PRO A 217 -19.00 0.12 3.76
CA PRO A 217 -19.48 -0.59 4.95
C PRO A 217 -18.67 -1.83 5.34
N MET A 218 -18.15 -2.57 4.35
CA MET A 218 -17.36 -3.78 4.57
C MET A 218 -16.00 -3.49 5.22
N VAL A 219 -15.32 -2.41 4.80
CA VAL A 219 -14.05 -1.97 5.40
C VAL A 219 -14.28 -1.49 6.83
N LEU A 220 -15.35 -0.71 7.05
CA LEU A 220 -15.74 -0.29 8.40
C LEU A 220 -16.00 -1.48 9.33
N ALA A 221 -16.75 -2.49 8.87
CA ALA A 221 -17.02 -3.70 9.64
C ALA A 221 -15.74 -4.49 9.99
N ALA A 222 -14.81 -4.62 9.04
CA ALA A 222 -13.52 -5.26 9.28
C ALA A 222 -12.71 -4.53 10.37
N ARG A 223 -12.69 -3.20 10.35
CA ARG A 223 -12.01 -2.38 11.38
C ARG A 223 -12.63 -2.54 12.76
N GLN A 224 -13.95 -2.48 12.87
CA GLN A 224 -14.62 -2.66 14.16
C GLN A 224 -14.33 -4.05 14.73
N THR A 225 -14.34 -5.07 13.87
CA THR A 225 -13.98 -6.44 14.25
C THR A 225 -12.53 -6.50 14.75
N ALA A 226 -11.57 -5.99 13.98
CA ALA A 226 -10.17 -5.93 14.36
C ALA A 226 -9.96 -5.21 15.70
N LYS A 227 -10.59 -4.04 15.89
CA LYS A 227 -10.54 -3.26 17.13
C LYS A 227 -11.06 -4.05 18.34
N LEU A 228 -12.20 -4.72 18.20
CA LEU A 228 -12.79 -5.51 19.28
C LEU A 228 -11.91 -6.72 19.62
N ASP A 229 -11.41 -7.43 18.61
CA ASP A 229 -10.59 -8.61 18.81
C ASP A 229 -9.20 -8.26 19.39
N THR A 230 -8.60 -7.15 18.97
CA THR A 230 -7.39 -6.61 19.60
C THR A 230 -7.62 -6.34 21.07
N ARG A 231 -8.69 -5.63 21.44
CA ARG A 231 -9.02 -5.36 22.86
C ARG A 231 -9.22 -6.64 23.66
N ARG A 232 -9.87 -7.65 23.08
CA ARG A 232 -10.09 -8.95 23.74
C ARG A 232 -8.78 -9.68 24.02
N ILE A 233 -7.84 -9.66 23.07
CA ILE A 233 -6.53 -10.30 23.24
C ILE A 233 -5.70 -9.53 24.26
N LEU A 234 -5.64 -8.20 24.17
CA LEU A 234 -4.84 -7.37 25.08
C LEU A 234 -5.24 -7.54 26.55
N LYS A 235 -6.54 -7.69 26.84
CA LYS A 235 -7.05 -7.97 28.21
C LYS A 235 -6.46 -9.23 28.85
N ARG A 236 -5.92 -10.15 28.05
CA ARG A 236 -5.36 -11.42 28.51
C ARG A 236 -3.86 -11.50 28.26
N LEU A 237 -3.25 -10.51 27.62
CA LEU A 237 -1.88 -10.56 27.18
C LEU A 237 -0.94 -10.45 28.39
N ALA A 238 -0.21 -11.52 28.67
CA ALA A 238 0.70 -11.63 29.79
C ALA A 238 1.93 -12.48 29.41
N LYS A 239 2.96 -12.48 30.26
CA LYS A 239 4.24 -13.12 29.97
C LYS A 239 4.09 -14.63 29.69
N GLU A 240 3.21 -15.29 30.44
CA GLU A 240 2.95 -16.73 30.36
C GLU A 240 2.28 -17.17 29.04
N ASN A 241 1.52 -16.29 28.39
CA ASN A 241 0.77 -16.62 27.16
C ASN A 241 1.22 -15.79 25.94
N LEU A 242 2.27 -15.01 26.10
CA LEU A 242 2.85 -14.09 25.13
C LEU A 242 3.11 -14.72 23.75
N LYS A 243 3.63 -15.95 23.69
CA LYS A 243 3.92 -16.61 22.40
C LYS A 243 2.65 -16.84 21.58
N GLN A 244 1.56 -17.24 22.22
CA GLN A 244 0.30 -17.53 21.55
C GLN A 244 -0.45 -16.24 21.25
N LEU A 245 -0.71 -15.43 22.28
CA LEU A 245 -1.49 -14.19 22.13
C LEU A 245 -0.74 -13.13 21.33
N GLY A 246 0.59 -13.03 21.47
CA GLY A 246 1.41 -12.11 20.67
C GLY A 246 1.35 -12.43 19.17
N ARG A 247 1.36 -13.72 18.78
CA ARG A 247 1.13 -14.12 17.38
C ARG A 247 -0.29 -13.80 16.90
N MET A 248 -1.29 -13.86 17.79
CA MET A 248 -2.66 -13.47 17.43
C MET A 248 -2.76 -11.95 17.23
N VAL A 249 -2.09 -11.15 18.06
CA VAL A 249 -1.97 -9.69 17.86
C VAL A 249 -1.32 -9.40 16.51
N ALA A 250 -0.19 -10.04 16.21
CA ALA A 250 0.50 -9.86 14.93
C ALA A 250 -0.38 -10.23 13.74
N LYS A 251 -1.11 -11.35 13.79
CA LYS A 251 -2.08 -11.72 12.75
C LYS A 251 -3.13 -10.63 12.50
N LEU A 252 -3.67 -10.02 13.57
CA LEU A 252 -4.59 -8.90 13.40
C LEU A 252 -3.90 -7.69 12.77
N ALA A 253 -2.67 -7.38 13.21
CA ALA A 253 -1.88 -6.27 12.67
C ALA A 253 -1.55 -6.45 11.18
N HIS A 254 -1.21 -7.66 10.74
CA HIS A 254 -0.95 -7.97 9.33
C HIS A 254 -2.16 -7.73 8.42
N ALA A 255 -3.38 -7.86 8.95
CA ALA A 255 -4.60 -7.58 8.20
C ALA A 255 -5.02 -6.11 8.32
N ASN A 256 -4.94 -5.52 9.51
CA ASN A 256 -5.48 -4.20 9.82
C ASN A 256 -4.48 -3.36 10.64
N PRO A 257 -3.32 -3.00 10.08
CA PRO A 257 -2.20 -2.45 10.86
C PRO A 257 -2.58 -1.14 11.56
N MET A 258 -3.19 -0.20 10.83
CA MET A 258 -3.60 1.10 11.36
C MET A 258 -4.53 0.97 12.57
N THR A 259 -5.63 0.22 12.43
CA THR A 259 -6.63 0.08 13.50
C THR A 259 -6.08 -0.66 14.72
N VAL A 260 -5.32 -1.73 14.49
CA VAL A 260 -4.78 -2.58 15.54
C VAL A 260 -3.71 -1.84 16.34
N LEU A 261 -2.72 -1.25 15.67
CA LEU A 261 -1.61 -0.55 16.32
C LEU A 261 -2.10 0.70 17.05
N ARG A 262 -3.00 1.48 16.45
CA ARG A 262 -3.69 2.58 17.12
C ARG A 262 -4.36 2.09 18.40
N THR A 263 -5.14 1.02 18.33
CA THR A 263 -5.85 0.47 19.51
C THR A 263 -4.88 0.04 20.60
N ILE A 264 -3.76 -0.57 20.24
CA ILE A 264 -2.72 -0.99 21.18
C ILE A 264 -2.06 0.21 21.85
N VAL A 265 -1.64 1.23 21.09
CA VAL A 265 -1.01 2.45 21.64
C VAL A 265 -1.96 3.16 22.62
N HIS A 266 -3.26 3.25 22.31
CA HIS A 266 -4.25 3.81 23.24
C HIS A 266 -4.35 3.02 24.55
N GLN A 267 -4.16 1.70 24.51
CA GLN A 267 -4.16 0.85 25.70
C GLN A 267 -2.88 1.06 26.51
N ILE A 268 -1.72 1.21 25.86
CA ILE A 268 -0.44 1.50 26.50
C ILE A 268 -0.44 2.86 27.20
N GLU A 269 -1.03 3.88 26.59
CA GLU A 269 -1.16 5.21 27.20
C GLU A 269 -1.94 5.17 28.52
N ALA A 270 -2.87 4.23 28.66
CA ALA A 270 -3.70 4.06 29.86
C ALA A 270 -3.09 3.11 30.89
N TYR A 271 -2.35 2.08 30.48
CA TYR A 271 -1.78 1.08 31.38
C TYR A 271 -0.32 0.74 31.02
N ARG A 272 0.60 1.24 31.85
CA ARG A 272 2.05 1.13 31.67
C ARG A 272 2.58 -0.30 31.81
N ASP A 273 1.91 -1.14 32.60
CA ASP A 273 2.25 -2.56 32.82
C ASP A 273 2.12 -3.40 31.55
N MET A 274 1.31 -2.97 30.58
CA MET A 274 1.19 -3.64 29.29
C MET A 274 2.35 -3.38 28.33
N ILE A 275 3.25 -2.45 28.62
CA ILE A 275 4.36 -2.08 27.72
C ILE A 275 5.24 -3.29 27.40
N ALA A 276 5.77 -3.96 28.42
CA ALA A 276 6.69 -5.09 28.23
C ALA A 276 6.07 -6.24 27.41
N PRO A 277 4.88 -6.79 27.76
CA PRO A 277 4.29 -7.88 26.98
C PRO A 277 3.87 -7.45 25.57
N VAL A 278 3.50 -6.19 25.35
CA VAL A 278 3.18 -5.70 24.00
C VAL A 278 4.45 -5.56 23.14
N VAL A 279 5.51 -4.95 23.68
CA VAL A 279 6.79 -4.81 22.95
C VAL A 279 7.33 -6.20 22.58
N ASP A 280 7.26 -7.17 23.49
CA ASP A 280 7.66 -8.55 23.20
C ASP A 280 6.81 -9.23 22.11
N ALA A 281 5.55 -8.84 21.96
CA ALA A 281 4.67 -9.31 20.88
C ALA A 281 5.01 -8.65 19.54
N PHE A 282 5.59 -7.44 19.56
CA PHE A 282 5.88 -6.67 18.34
C PHE A 282 7.01 -7.25 17.51
N LYS A 283 7.84 -8.16 18.05
CA LYS A 283 8.83 -8.92 17.26
C LYS A 283 8.24 -9.74 16.10
N TYR A 284 6.93 -9.91 16.05
CA TYR A 284 6.22 -10.61 14.98
C TYR A 284 5.68 -9.66 13.91
N LEU A 285 5.89 -8.34 14.05
CA LEU A 285 5.45 -7.36 13.09
C LEU A 285 6.36 -7.30 11.87
N THR A 286 5.82 -6.79 10.77
CA THR A 286 6.54 -6.50 9.51
C THR A 286 6.98 -5.04 9.46
N GLN A 287 7.81 -4.70 8.48
CA GLN A 287 8.28 -3.32 8.27
C GLN A 287 7.13 -2.32 8.04
N LEU A 288 6.08 -2.74 7.32
CA LEU A 288 4.88 -1.93 7.11
C LEU A 288 4.23 -1.55 8.44
N GLU A 289 4.11 -2.51 9.36
CA GLU A 289 3.49 -2.29 10.66
C GLU A 289 4.35 -1.40 11.56
N TYR A 290 5.68 -1.51 11.49
CA TYR A 290 6.56 -0.60 12.22
C TYR A 290 6.46 0.85 11.69
N ASP A 291 6.40 1.08 10.38
CA ASP A 291 6.22 2.41 9.80
C ASP A 291 4.84 3.01 10.15
N VAL A 292 3.79 2.17 10.19
CA VAL A 292 2.46 2.58 10.67
C VAL A 292 2.46 2.87 12.17
N LEU A 293 3.15 2.06 12.98
CA LEU A 293 3.27 2.27 14.43
C LEU A 293 3.95 3.61 14.75
N GLU A 294 5.00 3.94 13.99
CA GLU A 294 5.70 5.22 14.08
C GLU A 294 4.76 6.40 13.79
N TYR A 295 4.02 6.33 12.69
CA TYR A 295 2.99 7.31 12.37
C TYR A 295 1.97 7.47 13.50
N VAL A 296 1.45 6.36 14.05
CA VAL A 296 0.49 6.39 15.16
C VAL A 296 1.08 7.10 16.37
N VAL A 297 2.33 6.83 16.74
CA VAL A 297 2.97 7.49 17.89
C VAL A 297 3.13 8.99 17.66
N ILE A 298 3.56 9.41 16.47
CA ILE A 298 3.64 10.84 16.11
C ILE A 298 2.27 11.50 16.20
N GLU A 299 1.23 10.86 15.67
CA GLU A 299 -0.13 11.36 15.73
C GLU A 299 -0.63 11.51 17.17
N ARG A 300 -0.31 10.56 18.06
CA ARG A 300 -0.64 10.66 19.51
C ARG A 300 0.07 11.83 20.18
N LEU A 301 1.32 12.11 19.81
CA LEU A 301 2.13 13.23 20.33
C LEU A 301 1.65 14.58 19.80
N ALA A 302 1.24 14.64 18.54
CA ALA A 302 0.73 15.83 17.89
C ALA A 302 -0.74 16.13 18.23
N GLN A 303 -1.44 15.22 18.90
CA GLN A 303 -2.85 15.41 19.26
C GLN A 303 -3.03 16.61 20.21
N GLY A 304 -3.67 17.67 19.70
CA GLY A 304 -4.02 18.85 20.48
C GLY A 304 -5.05 18.56 21.59
N GLY A 305 -5.10 19.44 22.59
CA GLY A 305 -6.05 19.35 23.70
C GLY A 305 -5.68 18.35 24.80
N ARG A 306 -4.47 17.79 24.76
CA ARG A 306 -3.93 16.92 25.82
C ARG A 306 -2.89 17.69 26.62
N GLU A 307 -3.10 17.82 27.91
CA GLU A 307 -2.12 18.43 28.80
C GLU A 307 -0.88 17.53 28.92
N LYS A 308 0.29 18.14 28.70
CA LYS A 308 1.59 17.46 28.79
C LYS A 308 2.12 17.43 30.22
N LEU A 309 1.66 18.36 31.05
CA LEU A 309 1.94 18.45 32.47
C LEU A 309 0.69 18.05 33.26
N LYS A 310 0.90 17.55 34.47
CA LYS A 310 -0.17 17.41 35.47
C LYS A 310 -0.55 18.78 36.02
N ASP A 311 -1.67 18.84 36.74
CA ASP A 311 -2.17 20.05 37.42
C ASP A 311 -1.12 20.73 38.31
N ASP A 312 -0.18 19.95 38.86
CA ASP A 312 0.94 20.43 39.67
C ASP A 312 1.96 21.29 38.90
N GLY A 313 1.91 21.29 37.56
CA GLY A 313 2.82 22.03 36.67
C GLY A 313 4.26 21.52 36.62
N LEU A 314 4.62 20.53 37.46
CA LEU A 314 5.99 20.01 37.58
C LEU A 314 6.17 18.63 36.95
N ASN A 315 5.14 17.78 37.00
CA ASN A 315 5.22 16.40 36.55
C ASN A 315 4.62 16.24 35.16
N LEU A 316 5.27 15.46 34.29
CA LEU A 316 4.68 15.05 33.01
C LEU A 316 3.40 14.23 33.23
N SER A 317 2.45 14.34 32.32
CA SER A 317 1.21 13.57 32.35
C SER A 317 1.47 12.07 32.16
N ASP A 318 0.65 11.23 32.79
CA ASP A 318 0.89 9.78 32.85
C ASP A 318 0.85 9.11 31.47
N TRP A 319 0.02 9.64 30.55
CA TRP A 319 -0.05 9.16 29.18
C TRP A 319 1.27 9.41 28.42
N LEU A 320 1.88 10.59 28.63
CA LEU A 320 3.10 10.99 27.95
C LEU A 320 4.29 10.20 28.49
N GLN A 321 4.35 10.00 29.81
CA GLN A 321 5.35 9.13 30.43
C GLN A 321 5.23 7.68 29.96
N SER A 322 4.00 7.15 29.86
CA SER A 322 3.76 5.78 29.36
C SER A 322 4.17 5.64 27.89
N LEU A 323 3.84 6.63 27.06
CA LEU A 323 4.20 6.63 25.64
C LEU A 323 5.72 6.76 25.43
N ALA A 324 6.40 7.64 26.19
CA ALA A 324 7.85 7.76 26.17
C ALA A 324 8.54 6.47 26.61
N SER A 325 8.06 5.87 27.72
CA SER A 325 8.55 4.59 28.22
C SER A 325 8.37 3.49 27.17
N PHE A 326 7.22 3.44 26.50
CA PHE A 326 6.94 2.48 25.43
C PHE A 326 7.89 2.64 24.25
N TRP A 327 8.06 3.87 23.74
CA TRP A 327 8.95 4.13 22.62
C TRP A 327 10.40 3.77 22.94
N GLY A 328 10.86 4.05 24.16
CA GLY A 328 12.19 3.64 24.63
C GLY A 328 12.40 2.12 24.61
N HIS A 329 11.42 1.33 25.08
CA HIS A 329 11.51 -0.14 25.04
C HIS A 329 11.48 -0.67 23.60
N LEU A 330 10.62 -0.09 22.75
CA LEU A 330 10.51 -0.46 21.35
C LEU A 330 11.82 -0.19 20.60
N TYR A 331 12.46 0.96 20.84
CA TYR A 331 13.71 1.33 20.17
C TYR A 331 14.83 0.32 20.46
N VAL A 332 14.93 -0.17 21.71
CA VAL A 332 15.89 -1.22 22.08
C VAL A 332 15.60 -2.51 21.32
N LEU A 333 14.34 -2.93 21.24
CA LEU A 333 13.94 -4.11 20.48
C LEU A 333 14.33 -3.98 19.01
N VAL A 334 13.93 -2.91 18.33
CA VAL A 334 14.11 -2.82 16.88
C VAL A 334 15.56 -2.51 16.49
N SER A 335 16.32 -1.80 17.33
CA SER A 335 17.77 -1.64 17.14
C SER A 335 18.50 -2.98 17.16
N SER A 336 18.04 -3.92 18.00
CA SER A 336 18.58 -5.28 18.02
C SER A 336 18.21 -6.11 16.78
N LEU A 337 17.13 -5.74 16.09
CA LEU A 337 16.66 -6.39 14.86
C LEU A 337 17.26 -5.78 13.59
N GLN A 338 18.01 -4.68 13.66
CA GLN A 338 18.56 -3.93 12.51
C GLN A 338 17.47 -3.44 11.50
N GLU A 339 16.24 -3.23 11.96
CA GLU A 339 15.07 -3.02 11.09
C GLU A 339 14.65 -1.53 10.91
N PHE A 340 15.28 -0.57 11.60
CA PHE A 340 14.95 0.86 11.41
C PHE A 340 15.85 1.56 10.38
N THR A 341 15.23 2.08 9.32
CA THR A 341 15.88 2.96 8.32
C THR A 341 15.26 4.35 8.23
N CYS A 342 14.38 4.76 9.16
CA CYS A 342 13.66 6.03 9.05
C CYS A 342 14.25 7.18 9.89
N ASN A 343 14.43 8.35 9.25
CA ASN A 343 14.81 9.61 9.90
C ASN A 343 13.74 10.15 10.88
N ALA A 344 12.47 9.74 10.73
CA ALA A 344 11.40 10.15 11.65
C ALA A 344 11.56 9.54 13.05
N SER A 345 12.22 8.39 13.16
CA SER A 345 12.42 7.72 14.44
C SER A 345 13.40 8.50 15.30
N TYR A 346 14.37 9.14 14.64
CA TYR A 346 15.28 10.10 15.24
C TYR A 346 14.54 11.33 15.76
N LEU A 347 13.57 11.87 15.01
CA LEU A 347 12.75 13.00 15.46
C LEU A 347 11.91 12.65 16.70
N ILE A 348 11.27 11.47 16.72
CA ILE A 348 10.51 11.01 17.89
C ILE A 348 11.45 10.80 19.08
N TRP A 349 12.60 10.15 18.85
CA TRP A 349 13.60 9.93 19.89
C TRP A 349 14.12 11.26 20.44
N HIS A 350 14.45 12.23 19.58
CA HIS A 350 14.86 13.57 19.97
C HIS A 350 13.76 14.30 20.76
N THR A 351 12.50 14.23 20.31
CA THR A 351 11.37 14.85 21.01
C THR A 351 11.22 14.29 22.44
N PHE A 352 11.47 13.00 22.62
CA PHE A 352 11.40 12.36 23.94
C PHE A 352 12.67 12.53 24.79
N THR A 353 13.83 12.80 24.20
CA THR A 353 15.12 12.89 24.92
C THR A 353 15.60 14.31 25.16
N TYR A 354 15.28 15.26 24.28
CA TYR A 354 15.80 16.63 24.33
C TYR A 354 14.71 17.68 24.56
N ASP A 355 13.48 17.48 24.09
CA ASP A 355 12.41 18.49 24.20
C ASP A 355 11.51 18.33 25.46
N ASN A 356 11.83 17.40 26.37
CA ASN A 356 11.09 17.17 27.62
C ASN A 356 11.97 17.13 28.89
N PHE A 357 13.12 17.80 28.89
CA PHE A 357 13.96 17.99 30.08
C PHE A 357 14.29 19.46 30.33
#